data_AF-A0A920PHY4-F1
#
_entry.id   AF-A0A920PHY4-F1
#
_cell.length_a   1.000
_cell.length_b   1.000
_cell.length_c   1.000
_cell.angle_alpha   90.00
_cell.angle_beta   90.00
_cell.angle_gamma   90.00
#
_symmetry.space_group_name_H-M   'P 1'
#
loop_
_entity.id
_entity.type
_entity.pdbx_description
1 polymer ?
#
loop_
_entity_poly.entity_id
_entity_poly.type
_entity_poly.pdbx_seq_one_letter_code
_entity_poly.pdbx_strand_id
1 'polypeptide(L)'
;MSHNLKKGPYPTATMTTGRFYRRAVKNFLPMWVCIGLQAMCRPGNAFPLELWNCPVLVRDLDRRVRVFHNVCRHRGHLWLPNLVRWVAH
;
A
#
# COMPACT_ATOMS: atom_id res chain seq x y z
N MET A 1 -6.32 15.40 26.98
CA MET A 1 -6.11 16.63 26.19
C MET A 1 -6.89 16.50 24.89
N SER A 2 -8.10 17.07 24.82
CA SER A 2 -8.93 17.05 23.61
C SER A 2 -8.43 18.14 22.66
N HIS A 3 -7.70 17.76 21.62
CA HIS A 3 -7.43 18.69 20.53
C HIS A 3 -8.75 19.00 19.81
N ASN A 4 -9.23 20.24 19.96
CA ASN A 4 -10.36 20.77 19.22
C ASN A 4 -9.98 20.85 17.72
N LEU A 5 -10.24 19.77 16.98
CA LEU A 5 -10.12 19.77 15.53
C LEU A 5 -11.22 20.67 14.96
N LYS A 6 -10.85 21.85 14.47
CA LYS A 6 -11.76 22.70 13.70
C LYS A 6 -12.17 21.94 12.44
N LYS A 7 -13.43 21.52 12.36
CA LYS A 7 -14.04 20.94 11.16
C LYS A 7 -14.24 22.05 10.11
N GLY A 8 -13.20 22.31 9.33
CA GLY A 8 -13.25 23.13 8.13
C GLY A 8 -12.88 22.30 6.90
N PRO A 9 -13.15 22.78 5.67
CA PRO A 9 -12.67 22.11 4.48
C PRO A 9 -11.16 21.92 4.54
N TYR A 10 -10.67 20.76 4.08
CA TYR A 10 -9.22 20.54 3.95
C TYR A 10 -8.65 21.62 3.01
N PRO A 11 -7.62 22.38 3.41
CA PRO A 11 -7.04 23.39 2.55
C PRO A 11 -6.56 22.78 1.23
N THR A 12 -6.81 23.38 0.07
CA THR A 12 -6.40 22.83 -1.24
C THR A 12 -4.89 22.49 -1.28
N ALA A 13 -4.07 23.25 -0.56
CA ALA A 13 -2.64 23.01 -0.37
C ALA A 13 -2.30 21.63 0.23
N THR A 14 -3.21 21.00 0.98
CA THR A 14 -3.02 19.65 1.53
C THR A 14 -3.00 18.56 0.46
N MET A 15 -3.65 18.80 -0.67
CA MET A 15 -3.72 17.85 -1.78
C MET A 15 -2.68 18.11 -2.88
N THR A 16 -2.12 19.32 -2.96
CA THR A 16 -1.20 19.71 -4.04
C THR A 16 0.27 19.80 -3.65
N THR A 17 0.61 19.83 -2.35
CA THR A 17 2.00 20.02 -1.91
C THR A 17 2.68 18.70 -1.55
N GLY A 18 3.87 18.43 -2.08
CA GLY A 18 4.68 17.25 -1.73
C GLY A 18 5.04 17.13 -0.24
N ARG A 19 5.03 18.23 0.51
CA ARG A 19 5.20 18.25 1.98
C ARG A 19 4.07 17.52 2.70
N PHE A 20 2.83 17.67 2.23
CA PHE A 20 1.68 16.97 2.80
C PHE A 20 1.72 15.49 2.45
N TYR A 21 2.07 15.14 1.21
CA TYR A 21 2.26 13.74 0.81
C TYR A 21 3.25 13.00 1.72
N ARG A 22 4.44 13.57 1.98
CA ARG A 22 5.43 12.94 2.87
C ARG A 22 4.90 12.74 4.30
N ARG A 23 4.15 13.72 4.82
CA ARG A 23 3.56 13.64 6.17
C ARG A 23 2.45 12.62 6.24
N ALA A 24 1.61 12.56 5.20
CA ALA A 24 0.58 11.57 5.02
C ALA A 24 1.22 10.18 5.02
N VAL A 25 2.17 9.90 4.13
CA VAL A 25 2.87 8.60 4.06
C VAL A 25 3.42 8.21 5.44
N LYS A 26 4.12 9.12 6.15
CA LYS A 26 4.61 8.84 7.51
C LYS A 26 3.51 8.43 8.51
N ASN A 27 2.32 9.03 8.41
CA ASN A 27 1.20 8.76 9.30
C ASN A 27 0.38 7.52 8.88
N PHE A 28 0.29 7.24 7.57
CA PHE A 28 -0.49 6.12 7.02
C PHE A 28 0.28 4.81 6.95
N LEU A 29 1.61 4.85 6.79
CA LEU A 29 2.49 3.67 6.77
C LEU A 29 2.30 2.69 7.93
N PRO A 30 2.14 3.12 9.20
CA PRO A 30 1.95 2.19 10.31
C PRO A 30 0.51 1.65 10.44
N MET A 31 -0.43 2.09 9.59
CA MET A 31 -1.83 1.69 9.69
C MET A 31 -2.15 0.48 8.80
N TRP A 32 -3.21 -0.23 9.15
CA TRP A 32 -3.77 -1.29 8.32
C TRP A 32 -4.32 -0.72 7.00
N VAL A 33 -3.99 -1.37 5.89
CA VAL A 33 -4.49 -1.03 4.55
C VAL A 33 -5.17 -2.23 3.94
N CYS A 34 -6.36 -2.00 3.40
CA CYS A 34 -7.04 -2.98 2.56
C CYS A 34 -6.36 -3.03 1.18
N ILE A 35 -5.85 -4.20 0.79
CA ILE A 35 -5.15 -4.40 -0.49
C ILE A 35 -5.88 -5.38 -1.42
N GLY A 36 -7.01 -5.93 -0.97
CA GLY A 36 -7.82 -6.87 -1.73
C GLY A 36 -8.78 -7.69 -0.87
N LEU A 37 -9.46 -8.63 -1.53
CA LEU A 37 -10.43 -9.56 -0.96
C LEU A 37 -9.92 -11.01 -1.06
N GLN A 38 -10.23 -11.82 -0.05
CA GLN A 38 -9.82 -13.23 -0.01
C GLN A 38 -10.33 -14.03 -1.22
N ALA A 39 -11.49 -13.67 -1.78
CA ALA A 39 -12.07 -14.33 -2.95
C ALA A 39 -11.16 -14.31 -4.20
N MET A 40 -10.19 -13.39 -4.27
CA MET A 40 -9.22 -13.31 -5.38
C MET A 40 -8.06 -14.31 -5.20
N CYS A 41 -7.84 -14.80 -3.98
CA CYS A 41 -6.75 -15.70 -3.63
C CYS A 41 -7.15 -17.15 -3.93
N ARG A 42 -6.44 -17.77 -4.87
CA ARG A 42 -6.47 -19.22 -5.10
C ARG A 42 -5.06 -19.76 -4.86
N PRO A 43 -4.91 -21.00 -4.37
CA PRO A 43 -3.59 -21.60 -4.19
C PRO A 43 -2.73 -21.48 -5.45
N GLY A 44 -1.53 -20.93 -5.31
CA GLY A 44 -0.62 -20.69 -6.43
C GLY A 44 -0.72 -19.31 -7.08
N ASN A 45 -1.78 -18.53 -6.81
CA ASN A 45 -1.89 -17.16 -7.33
C ASN A 45 -0.93 -16.21 -6.61
N ALA A 46 -0.45 -15.23 -7.37
CA ALA A 46 0.44 -14.18 -6.92
C ALA A 46 0.00 -12.84 -7.49
N PHE A 47 -0.23 -11.84 -6.64
CA PHE A 47 -0.69 -10.51 -7.04
C PHE A 47 0.37 -9.46 -6.67
N PRO A 48 1.20 -9.03 -7.63
CA PRO A 48 2.13 -7.93 -7.42
C PRO A 48 1.38 -6.60 -7.44
N LEU A 49 1.60 -5.75 -6.43
CA LEU A 49 0.99 -4.43 -6.33
C LEU A 49 1.95 -3.39 -5.73
N GLU A 50 1.67 -2.11 -5.95
CA GLU A 50 2.47 -1.00 -5.44
C GLU A 50 1.72 -0.25 -4.31
N LEU A 51 2.24 -0.30 -3.07
CA LEU A 51 1.71 0.45 -1.92
C LEU A 51 2.63 1.60 -1.56
N TRP A 52 2.21 2.84 -1.79
CA TRP A 52 3.01 4.03 -1.45
C TRP A 52 4.46 3.97 -1.96
N ASN A 53 4.64 3.59 -3.23
CA ASN A 53 5.94 3.32 -3.87
C ASN A 53 6.74 2.13 -3.29
N CYS A 54 6.11 1.26 -2.51
CA CYS A 54 6.67 0.00 -2.03
C CYS A 54 6.04 -1.17 -2.80
N PRO A 55 6.82 -1.91 -3.61
CA PRO A 55 6.30 -3.07 -4.32
C PRO A 55 6.09 -4.22 -3.32
N VAL A 56 4.87 -4.74 -3.27
CA VAL A 56 4.50 -5.88 -2.42
C VAL A 56 3.88 -6.99 -3.25
N LEU A 57 3.92 -8.20 -2.72
CA LEU A 57 3.43 -9.41 -3.36
C LEU A 57 2.47 -10.14 -2.43
N VAL A 58 1.20 -10.25 -2.83
CA VAL A 58 0.20 -11.08 -2.14
C VAL A 58 0.23 -12.48 -2.73
N ARG A 59 0.40 -13.49 -1.88
CA ARG A 59 0.52 -14.90 -2.28
C ARG A 59 -0.38 -15.76 -1.42
N ASP A 60 -1.12 -16.64 -2.07
CA ASP A 60 -1.79 -17.74 -1.40
C ASP A 60 -0.91 -18.99 -1.46
N LEU A 61 -0.50 -19.48 -0.29
CA LEU A 61 0.16 -20.77 -0.13
C LEU A 61 -0.68 -21.62 0.82
N ASP A 62 -1.21 -22.72 0.31
CA ASP A 62 -2.02 -23.69 1.08
C ASP A 62 -3.22 -23.06 1.80
N ARG A 63 -3.98 -22.23 1.07
CA ARG A 63 -5.16 -21.48 1.57
C ARG A 63 -4.81 -20.47 2.66
N ARG A 64 -3.55 -20.03 2.72
CA ARG A 64 -3.07 -18.97 3.62
C ARG A 64 -2.49 -17.83 2.81
N VAL A 65 -3.19 -16.70 2.85
CA VAL A 65 -2.76 -15.46 2.23
C VAL A 65 -1.64 -14.83 3.06
N ARG A 66 -0.52 -14.53 2.40
CA ARG A 66 0.63 -13.81 2.97
C ARG A 66 1.06 -12.69 2.04
N VAL A 67 1.67 -11.66 2.62
CA VAL A 67 2.16 -10.48 1.88
C VAL A 67 3.65 -10.34 2.14
N PHE A 68 4.42 -10.11 1.08
CA PHE A 68 5.87 -9.95 1.14
C PHE A 68 6.30 -8.68 0.40
N HIS A 69 7.48 -8.14 0.69
CA HIS A 69 8.11 -7.19 -0.21
C HIS A 69 8.46 -7.89 -1.52
N ASN A 70 8.03 -7.32 -2.65
CA ASN A 70 8.30 -7.85 -3.99
C ASN A 70 9.69 -7.39 -4.48
N VAL A 71 10.70 -7.60 -3.64
CA VAL A 71 12.08 -7.18 -3.90
C VAL A 71 13.00 -8.34 -3.56
N CYS A 72 13.82 -8.75 -4.51
CA CYS A 72 14.80 -9.80 -4.31
C CYS A 72 15.83 -9.36 -3.26
N ARG A 73 15.99 -10.16 -2.21
CA ARG A 73 16.95 -9.89 -1.12
C ARG A 73 18.41 -9.84 -1.58
N HIS A 74 18.75 -10.41 -2.74
CA HIS A 74 20.14 -10.46 -3.21
C HIS A 74 20.56 -9.20 -3.96
N ARG A 75 19.72 -8.71 -4.89
CA ARG A 75 20.10 -7.63 -5.83
C ARG A 75 19.06 -6.51 -5.96
N GLY A 76 17.97 -6.57 -5.19
CA GLY A 76 16.94 -5.52 -5.23
C GLY A 76 16.05 -5.53 -6.47
N HIS A 77 16.18 -6.51 -7.37
CA HIS A 77 15.28 -6.64 -8.52
C HIS A 77 13.87 -7.01 -8.07
N LEU A 78 12.86 -6.49 -8.78
CA LEU A 78 11.48 -6.95 -8.64
C LEU A 78 11.39 -8.43 -9.01
N TRP A 79 10.70 -9.22 -8.20
CA TRP A 79 10.49 -10.63 -8.52
C TRP A 79 9.42 -10.80 -9.60
N LEU A 80 8.28 -10.13 -9.43
CA LEU A 80 7.22 -10.04 -10.43
C LEU A 80 7.06 -8.57 -10.85
N PRO A 81 7.54 -8.19 -12.05
CA PRO A 81 7.62 -6.78 -12.47
C PRO A 81 6.28 -6.20 -12.96
N ASN A 82 5.29 -7.05 -13.26
CA ASN A 82 3.96 -6.65 -13.73
C ASN A 82 3.06 -6.13 -12.60
N LEU A 83 3.51 -5.08 -11.91
CA LEU A 83 2.79 -4.48 -10.79
C LEU A 83 1.44 -3.90 -11.24
N VAL A 84 0.37 -4.27 -10.54
CA VAL A 84 -0.90 -3.53 -10.60
C VAL A 84 -0.80 -2.35 -9.64
N ARG A 85 -0.83 -1.13 -10.18
CA ARG A 85 -0.89 0.07 -9.35
C ARG A 85 -2.28 0.24 -8.76
N TRP A 86 -2.38 0.19 -7.44
CA TRP A 86 -3.58 0.64 -6.74
C TRP A 86 -3.61 2.17 -6.78
N VAL A 87 -4.35 2.72 -7.75
CA VAL A 87 -4.80 4.11 -7.68
C VAL A 87 -6.10 4.06 -6.88
N ALA A 88 -6.03 4.43 -5.60
CA ALA A 88 -7.25 4.77 -4.87
C ALA A 88 -7.83 6.00 -5.57
N HIS A 89 -8.86 5.80 -6.39
CA HIS A 89 -9.69 6.88 -6.94
C HIS A 89 -10.50 7.53 -5.82
#